data_AF-A0A3A8RPA6-F1
#
_entry.id   AF-A0A3A8RPA6-F1
#
_cell.length_a   1.000
_cell.length_b   1.000
_cell.length_c   1.000
_cell.angle_alpha   90.00
_cell.angle_beta   90.00
_cell.angle_gamma   90.00
#
_symmetry.space_group_name_H-M   'P 1'
#
loop_
_entity.id
_entity.type
_entity.pdbx_description
1 polymer ?
#
loop_
_entity_poly.entity_id
_entity_poly.type
_entity_poly.pdbx_seq_one_letter_code
_entity_poly.pdbx_strand_id
1 'polypeptide(L)'
;MDANVKAEGTTSPQGAAWNRERVELVKRTICPRGISEDEFALFIEQCKRSGLDPLLKEAFCVARRQNVGNRERPNWVTKYEFQPSEAGMLARAERFPDFKGIQASAVFAEDEIVVDQGKGEVVHRFNPAKRKGALVGAWSRVVRDGKLPVVVWLDFSGYVQQTPLWAKIPTTMIEKCARVAALRKAYPEAFGGLYVREEMPAEEYDAHDEPAPASGSYEVLGSKPGPVKASFPTLAPAPSPAEATKAVEMARTPEKEEARLDVDVPLAPATTVAAVPVSQTPERSKTSAVVVAFGPHKGKTTSELSDDELSETIDLAHEKLMEQPRARWAKAMRENLTALEAETELRCQAPSSKDRAGTNPEA
;
A
#
# COMPACT_ATOMS: atom_id res chain seq x y z
N MET A 1 8.97 -68.47 1.20
CA MET A 1 9.78 -67.34 1.71
C MET A 1 9.32 -66.12 0.98
N ASP A 2 8.41 -65.40 1.60
CA ASP A 2 7.41 -64.61 0.91
C ASP A 2 7.74 -63.13 1.12
N ALA A 3 8.03 -62.43 0.02
CA ALA A 3 8.39 -61.02 0.02
C ALA A 3 7.26 -60.18 -0.60
N ASN A 4 6.05 -60.29 -0.03
CA ASN A 4 4.89 -59.49 -0.43
C ASN A 4 5.06 -58.04 0.06
N VAL A 5 5.90 -57.26 -0.65
CA VAL A 5 6.06 -55.82 -0.40
C VAL A 5 4.82 -55.09 -0.89
N LYS A 6 3.83 -54.94 0.00
CA LYS A 6 2.74 -53.99 -0.19
C LYS A 6 3.34 -52.59 -0.35
N ALA A 7 3.16 -51.98 -1.52
CA ALA A 7 3.33 -50.55 -1.68
C ALA A 7 2.16 -49.85 -0.97
N GLU A 8 2.37 -49.45 0.29
CA GLU A 8 1.37 -48.66 1.02
C GLU A 8 1.22 -47.28 0.37
N GLY A 9 -0.02 -46.80 0.30
CA GLY A 9 -0.37 -45.68 -0.56
C GLY A 9 0.23 -44.36 -0.10
N THR A 10 1.11 -43.76 -0.93
CA THR A 10 1.46 -42.33 -0.83
C THR A 10 0.21 -41.50 -1.09
N THR A 11 -0.55 -41.24 -0.02
CA THR A 11 -1.75 -40.43 -0.05
C THR A 11 -1.33 -38.97 -0.15
N SER A 12 -1.11 -38.50 -1.38
CA SER A 12 -0.94 -37.08 -1.66
C SER A 12 -2.08 -36.30 -1.02
N PRO A 13 -1.82 -35.12 -0.42
CA PRO A 13 -2.87 -34.29 0.16
C PRO A 13 -3.73 -33.68 -0.94
N GLN A 14 -4.69 -34.46 -1.45
CA GLN A 14 -5.68 -33.99 -2.41
C GLN A 14 -6.49 -32.88 -1.74
N GLY A 15 -6.39 -31.65 -2.27
CA GLY A 15 -7.29 -30.56 -1.88
C GLY A 15 -8.72 -31.05 -2.02
N ALA A 16 -9.46 -31.08 -0.90
CA ALA A 16 -10.55 -32.03 -0.71
C ALA A 16 -11.53 -32.06 -1.88
N ALA A 17 -11.77 -33.26 -2.42
CA ALA A 17 -12.37 -33.44 -3.74
C ALA A 17 -13.69 -32.66 -3.93
N TRP A 18 -13.89 -32.11 -5.12
CA TRP A 18 -15.12 -31.43 -5.53
C TRP A 18 -16.26 -32.42 -5.78
N ASN A 19 -16.69 -33.10 -4.71
CA ASN A 19 -17.84 -34.00 -4.73
C ASN A 19 -19.16 -33.20 -4.77
N ARG A 20 -20.26 -33.89 -5.09
CA ARG A 20 -21.58 -33.29 -5.24
C ARG A 20 -22.06 -32.57 -3.96
N GLU A 21 -21.89 -33.21 -2.80
CA GLU A 21 -22.31 -32.69 -1.50
C GLU A 21 -21.61 -31.37 -1.15
N ARG A 22 -20.30 -31.28 -1.43
CA ARG A 22 -19.49 -30.07 -1.26
C ARG A 22 -19.97 -28.95 -2.18
N VAL A 23 -20.25 -29.24 -3.44
CA VAL A 23 -20.76 -28.26 -4.41
C VAL A 23 -22.13 -27.74 -3.96
N GLU A 24 -23.06 -28.62 -3.56
CA GLU A 24 -24.37 -28.24 -3.03
C GLU A 24 -24.26 -27.46 -1.70
N LEU A 25 -23.26 -27.75 -0.85
CA LEU A 25 -22.97 -26.98 0.35
C LEU A 25 -22.51 -25.55 0.01
N VAL A 26 -21.52 -25.38 -0.88
CA VAL A 26 -21.01 -24.07 -1.32
C VAL A 26 -22.14 -23.21 -1.90
N LYS A 27 -23.01 -23.81 -2.73
CA LYS A 27 -24.19 -23.12 -3.29
C LYS A 27 -25.14 -22.61 -2.21
N ARG A 28 -25.32 -23.37 -1.12
CA ARG A 28 -26.26 -23.08 -0.04
C ARG A 28 -25.71 -22.12 1.02
N THR A 29 -24.39 -22.03 1.20
CA THR A 29 -23.78 -21.27 2.31
C THR A 29 -22.87 -20.12 1.90
N ILE A 30 -22.31 -20.13 0.69
CA ILE A 30 -21.38 -19.08 0.21
C ILE A 30 -21.99 -18.23 -0.90
N CYS A 31 -22.77 -18.82 -1.80
CA CYS A 31 -23.32 -18.10 -2.95
C CYS A 31 -24.54 -17.24 -2.57
N PRO A 32 -24.69 -16.02 -3.14
CA PRO A 32 -25.88 -15.21 -2.95
C PRO A 32 -27.16 -15.88 -3.47
N ARG A 33 -28.31 -15.46 -2.93
CA ARG A 33 -29.62 -15.88 -3.44
C ARG A 33 -29.84 -15.29 -4.84
N GLY A 34 -30.38 -16.09 -5.75
CA GLY A 34 -30.70 -15.65 -7.11
C GLY A 34 -29.60 -15.86 -8.16
N ILE A 35 -28.48 -16.51 -7.80
CA ILE A 35 -27.49 -16.98 -8.77
C ILE A 35 -28.07 -18.05 -9.71
N SER A 36 -27.81 -17.95 -11.00
CA SER A 36 -28.18 -18.97 -11.99
C SER A 36 -27.31 -20.23 -11.88
N GLU A 37 -27.75 -21.35 -12.48
CA GLU A 37 -26.93 -22.57 -12.55
C GLU A 37 -25.62 -22.34 -13.30
N ASP A 38 -25.65 -21.55 -14.39
CA ASP A 38 -24.50 -21.28 -15.24
C ASP A 38 -23.47 -20.37 -14.55
N GLU A 39 -23.90 -19.31 -13.86
CA GLU A 39 -23.02 -18.46 -13.05
C GLU A 39 -22.44 -19.22 -11.86
N PHE A 40 -23.23 -20.10 -11.24
CA PHE A 40 -22.75 -20.96 -10.16
C PHE A 40 -21.72 -21.99 -10.67
N ALA A 41 -21.96 -22.61 -11.83
CA ALA A 41 -21.00 -23.50 -12.47
C ALA A 41 -19.69 -22.75 -12.81
N LEU A 42 -19.78 -21.55 -13.39
CA LEU A 42 -18.63 -20.69 -13.67
C LEU A 42 -17.83 -20.35 -12.40
N PHE A 43 -18.51 -20.01 -11.30
CA PHE A 43 -17.88 -19.76 -10.00
C PHE A 43 -17.13 -20.99 -9.48
N ILE A 44 -17.72 -22.19 -9.61
CA ILE A 44 -17.09 -23.45 -9.18
C ILE A 44 -15.89 -23.81 -10.06
N GLU A 45 -15.96 -23.64 -11.39
CA GLU A 45 -14.81 -23.84 -12.28
C GLU A 45 -13.67 -22.84 -12.00
N GLN A 46 -14.00 -21.60 -11.65
CA GLN A 46 -12.98 -20.61 -11.29
C GLN A 46 -12.34 -20.89 -9.91
N CYS A 47 -13.10 -21.46 -8.95
CA CYS A 47 -12.55 -22.03 -7.72
C CYS A 47 -11.60 -23.21 -8.02
N LYS A 48 -12.03 -24.18 -8.84
CA LYS A 48 -11.21 -25.34 -9.26
C LYS A 48 -9.90 -24.91 -9.94
N ARG A 49 -9.98 -23.99 -10.91
CA ARG A 49 -8.85 -23.51 -11.72
C ARG A 49 -7.81 -22.77 -10.88
N SER A 50 -8.24 -21.91 -9.97
CA SER A 50 -7.33 -21.19 -9.06
C SER A 50 -6.81 -22.08 -7.92
N GLY A 51 -7.56 -23.11 -7.54
CA GLY A 51 -7.34 -23.89 -6.34
C GLY A 51 -7.67 -23.13 -5.05
N LEU A 52 -8.46 -22.05 -5.14
CA LEU A 52 -8.96 -21.29 -3.99
C LEU A 52 -10.24 -21.92 -3.45
N ASP A 53 -10.32 -22.10 -2.14
CA ASP A 53 -11.44 -22.72 -1.44
C ASP A 53 -12.46 -21.69 -0.92
N PRO A 54 -13.71 -21.66 -1.42
CA PRO A 54 -14.74 -20.75 -0.94
C PRO A 54 -15.23 -21.07 0.48
N LEU A 55 -15.09 -22.31 0.97
CA LEU A 55 -15.44 -22.66 2.35
C LEU A 55 -14.39 -22.14 3.35
N LEU A 56 -13.13 -21.97 2.91
CA LEU A 56 -12.06 -21.35 3.68
C LEU A 56 -11.99 -19.82 3.50
N LYS A 57 -12.93 -19.21 2.76
CA LYS A 57 -12.98 -17.77 2.42
C LYS A 57 -11.79 -17.30 1.56
N GLU A 58 -11.21 -18.21 0.78
CA GLU A 58 -10.13 -17.91 -0.17
C GLU A 58 -10.66 -17.30 -1.49
N ALA A 59 -11.94 -17.54 -1.79
CA ALA A 59 -12.69 -16.91 -2.86
C ALA A 59 -14.15 -16.66 -2.43
N PHE A 60 -14.77 -15.64 -3.03
CA PHE A 60 -16.16 -15.25 -2.78
C PHE A 60 -16.95 -15.15 -4.08
N CYS A 61 -18.24 -15.45 -4.01
CA CYS A 61 -19.19 -15.18 -5.09
C CYS A 61 -19.94 -13.89 -4.75
N VAL A 62 -19.67 -12.80 -5.47
CA VAL A 62 -20.14 -11.45 -5.11
C VAL A 62 -21.19 -10.97 -6.09
N ALA A 63 -22.36 -10.59 -5.57
CA ALA A 63 -23.40 -9.94 -6.36
C ALA A 63 -22.96 -8.51 -6.74
N ARG A 64 -23.04 -8.18 -8.03
CA ARG A 64 -22.67 -6.87 -8.58
C ARG A 64 -23.79 -6.33 -9.45
N ARG A 65 -24.16 -5.07 -9.26
CA ARG A 65 -25.04 -4.36 -10.19
C ARG A 65 -24.18 -3.74 -11.30
N GLN A 66 -24.39 -4.19 -12.54
CA GLN A 66 -23.72 -3.66 -13.71
C GLN A 66 -24.76 -3.00 -14.63
N ASN A 67 -24.45 -1.80 -15.12
CA ASN A 67 -25.24 -1.16 -16.16
C ASN A 67 -24.84 -1.77 -17.52
N VAL A 68 -25.77 -2.51 -18.15
CA VAL A 68 -25.64 -3.05 -19.51
C VAL A 68 -26.45 -2.24 -20.53
N GLY A 69 -26.96 -1.07 -20.13
CA GLY A 69 -27.62 -0.09 -20.98
C GLY A 69 -26.76 1.16 -21.22
N ASN A 70 -27.19 2.00 -22.16
CA ASN A 70 -26.48 3.23 -22.51
C ASN A 70 -26.68 4.32 -21.44
N ARG A 71 -25.82 5.35 -21.45
CA ARG A 71 -25.88 6.49 -20.51
C ARG A 71 -27.25 7.20 -20.44
N GLU A 72 -28.01 7.21 -21.54
CA GLU A 72 -29.36 7.80 -21.63
C GLU A 72 -30.47 6.85 -21.19
N ARG A 73 -30.21 5.54 -21.20
CA ARG A 73 -31.17 4.47 -20.89
C ARG A 73 -30.44 3.37 -20.09
N PRO A 74 -30.10 3.63 -18.81
CA PRO A 74 -29.39 2.67 -18.00
C PRO A 74 -30.26 1.42 -17.76
N ASN A 75 -29.67 0.25 -17.93
CA ASN A 75 -30.29 -1.04 -17.68
C ASN A 75 -29.43 -1.80 -16.67
N TRP A 76 -29.85 -1.82 -15.41
CA TRP A 76 -29.08 -2.40 -14.32
C TRP A 76 -29.45 -3.87 -14.11
N VAL A 77 -28.49 -4.75 -14.38
CA VAL A 77 -28.61 -6.20 -14.09
C VAL A 77 -27.71 -6.57 -12.93
N THR A 78 -28.14 -7.51 -12.09
CA THR A 78 -27.26 -8.17 -11.13
C THR A 78 -26.53 -9.30 -11.84
N LYS A 79 -25.20 -9.35 -11.70
CA LYS A 79 -24.34 -10.47 -12.09
C LYS A 79 -23.62 -11.01 -10.86
N TYR A 80 -23.27 -12.29 -10.87
CA TYR A 80 -22.50 -12.89 -9.78
C TYR A 80 -21.06 -13.16 -10.22
N GLU A 81 -20.10 -12.48 -9.56
CA GLU A 81 -18.69 -12.49 -9.95
C GLU A 81 -17.83 -13.28 -8.97
N PHE A 82 -16.83 -14.00 -9.50
CA PHE A 82 -15.76 -14.58 -8.70
C PHE A 82 -14.82 -13.49 -8.20
N GLN A 83 -14.63 -13.40 -6.89
CA GLN A 83 -13.71 -12.46 -6.25
C GLN A 83 -12.69 -13.23 -5.39
N PRO A 84 -11.40 -13.30 -5.76
CA PRO A 84 -10.38 -13.90 -4.93
C PRO A 84 -10.14 -13.05 -3.67
N SER A 85 -9.74 -13.69 -2.57
CA SER A 85 -9.24 -12.99 -1.39
C SER A 85 -7.71 -13.00 -1.37
N GLU A 86 -7.07 -11.91 -0.95
CA GLU A 86 -5.59 -11.85 -0.87
C GLU A 86 -5.06 -12.88 0.15
N ALA A 87 -5.70 -13.01 1.31
CA ALA A 87 -5.45 -14.09 2.26
C ALA A 87 -5.54 -15.48 1.61
N GLY A 88 -6.49 -15.70 0.69
CA GLY A 88 -6.60 -16.94 -0.08
C GLY A 88 -5.46 -17.12 -1.08
N MET A 89 -5.07 -16.07 -1.81
CA MET A 89 -3.93 -16.12 -2.73
C MET A 89 -2.61 -16.38 -1.98
N LEU A 90 -2.44 -15.81 -0.78
CA LEU A 90 -1.33 -16.10 0.13
C LEU A 90 -1.38 -17.57 0.61
N ALA A 91 -2.52 -18.02 1.15
CA ALA A 91 -2.72 -19.40 1.62
C ALA A 91 -2.67 -20.45 0.49
N ARG A 92 -2.83 -20.03 -0.78
CA ARG A 92 -2.59 -20.85 -1.98
C ARG A 92 -1.13 -20.85 -2.40
N ALA A 93 -0.40 -19.75 -2.16
CA ALA A 93 1.03 -19.61 -2.46
C ALA A 93 1.89 -20.50 -1.54
N GLU A 94 1.58 -20.51 -0.24
CA GLU A 94 2.20 -21.40 0.77
C GLU A 94 2.04 -22.91 0.45
N ARG A 95 1.14 -23.28 -0.48
CA ARG A 95 0.93 -24.66 -0.94
C ARG A 95 1.77 -25.03 -2.17
N PHE A 96 2.58 -24.11 -2.73
CA PHE A 96 3.54 -24.45 -3.77
C PHE A 96 4.88 -24.88 -3.15
N PRO A 97 5.46 -26.03 -3.55
CA PRO A 97 6.66 -26.57 -2.91
C PRO A 97 7.93 -25.72 -3.17
N ASP A 98 7.88 -24.81 -4.14
CA ASP A 98 8.94 -23.87 -4.44
C ASP A 98 8.79 -22.52 -3.69
N PHE A 99 7.70 -22.27 -2.99
CA PHE A 99 7.50 -21.02 -2.27
C PHE A 99 8.49 -20.89 -1.12
N LYS A 100 9.24 -19.77 -1.06
CA LYS A 100 10.19 -19.46 0.04
C LYS A 100 9.75 -18.27 0.88
N GLY A 101 8.56 -17.73 0.63
CA GLY A 101 7.96 -16.62 1.37
C GLY A 101 7.67 -15.39 0.52
N ILE A 102 6.84 -14.52 1.09
CA ILE A 102 6.50 -13.19 0.59
C ILE A 102 6.75 -12.15 1.67
N GLN A 103 7.30 -11.00 1.26
CA GLN A 103 7.49 -9.82 2.09
C GLN A 103 6.71 -8.67 1.44
N ALA A 104 6.19 -7.74 2.25
CA ALA A 104 5.61 -6.50 1.74
C ALA A 104 5.62 -5.44 2.84
N SER A 105 5.70 -4.17 2.45
CA SER A 105 5.44 -3.06 3.36
C SER A 105 4.94 -1.83 2.62
N ALA A 106 3.95 -1.16 3.19
CA ALA A 106 3.62 0.23 2.87
C ALA A 106 4.77 1.18 3.23
N VAL A 107 4.98 2.20 2.41
CA VAL A 107 6.13 3.12 2.48
C VAL A 107 5.66 4.57 2.62
N PHE A 108 6.24 5.26 3.60
CA PHE A 108 5.94 6.66 3.93
C PHE A 108 7.07 7.59 3.49
N ALA A 109 6.79 8.88 3.36
CA ALA A 109 7.72 9.87 2.82
C ALA A 109 9.05 10.01 3.60
N GLU A 110 9.07 9.65 4.88
CA GLU A 110 10.30 9.66 5.71
C GLU A 110 11.00 8.29 5.83
N ASP A 111 10.52 7.26 5.12
CA ASP A 111 11.18 5.95 5.11
C ASP A 111 12.39 5.95 4.16
N GLU A 112 13.47 5.28 4.56
CA GLU A 112 14.59 4.96 3.67
C GLU A 112 14.25 3.69 2.90
N ILE A 113 14.11 3.76 1.57
CA ILE A 113 13.93 2.57 0.72
C ILE A 113 14.85 2.59 -0.50
N VAL A 114 15.47 1.43 -0.77
CA VAL A 114 16.19 1.12 -2.00
C VAL A 114 15.67 -0.20 -2.56
N VAL A 115 15.30 -0.21 -3.85
CA VAL A 115 14.85 -1.40 -4.57
C VAL A 115 15.82 -1.69 -5.71
N ASP A 116 16.60 -2.78 -5.58
CA ASP A 116 17.40 -3.30 -6.67
C ASP A 116 16.57 -4.34 -7.44
N GLN A 117 15.91 -3.89 -8.51
CA GLN A 117 15.11 -4.78 -9.36
C GLN A 117 15.97 -5.80 -10.14
N GLY A 118 17.27 -5.55 -10.32
CA GLY A 118 18.17 -6.45 -11.03
C GLY A 118 18.57 -7.67 -10.21
N LYS A 119 18.81 -7.47 -8.90
CA LYS A 119 19.02 -8.58 -7.93
C LYS A 119 17.72 -9.10 -7.32
N GLY A 120 16.62 -8.35 -7.43
CA GLY A 120 15.38 -8.65 -6.73
C GLY A 120 15.51 -8.45 -5.21
N GLU A 121 16.23 -7.40 -4.79
CA GLU A 121 16.48 -7.03 -3.39
C GLU A 121 15.72 -5.76 -3.00
N VAL A 122 15.27 -5.70 -1.75
CA VAL A 122 14.66 -4.50 -1.17
C VAL A 122 15.28 -4.25 0.19
N VAL A 123 15.83 -3.06 0.39
CA VAL A 123 16.28 -2.54 1.67
C VAL A 123 15.31 -1.44 2.06
N HIS A 124 14.50 -1.67 3.09
CA HIS A 124 13.51 -0.72 3.61
C HIS A 124 13.74 -0.54 5.11
N ARG A 125 14.12 0.67 5.52
CA ARG A 125 14.42 1.04 6.91
C ARG A 125 13.51 2.20 7.30
N PHE A 126 12.83 2.05 8.43
CA PHE A 126 11.96 3.08 8.97
C PHE A 126 11.90 2.99 10.49
N ASN A 127 11.49 4.08 11.14
CA ASN A 127 11.15 4.08 12.55
C ASN A 127 9.62 4.17 12.69
N PRO A 128 8.92 3.12 13.15
CA PRO A 128 7.46 3.10 13.25
C PRO A 128 6.88 4.27 14.06
N ALA A 129 7.58 4.75 15.08
CA ALA A 129 7.15 5.87 15.92
C ALA A 129 7.42 7.26 15.31
N LYS A 130 8.10 7.34 14.16
CA LYS A 130 8.37 8.60 13.44
C LYS A 130 7.58 8.78 12.14
N ARG A 131 6.95 7.72 11.59
CA ARG A 131 6.10 7.82 10.39
C ARG A 131 4.95 8.80 10.63
N LYS A 132 4.99 9.94 9.93
CA LYS A 132 4.01 11.03 10.05
C LYS A 132 3.60 11.65 8.70
N GLY A 133 4.43 11.50 7.68
CA GLY A 133 4.21 12.07 6.36
C GLY A 133 3.22 11.29 5.51
N ALA A 134 3.18 11.63 4.22
CA ALA A 134 2.32 10.97 3.26
C ALA A 134 2.70 9.49 3.05
N LEU A 135 1.69 8.66 2.83
CA LEU A 135 1.83 7.32 2.28
C LEU A 135 2.18 7.44 0.78
N VAL A 136 3.36 6.97 0.40
CA VAL A 136 3.93 7.12 -0.96
C VAL A 136 3.55 5.93 -1.84
N GLY A 137 3.53 4.73 -1.27
CA GLY A 137 3.28 3.49 -2.02
C GLY A 137 3.39 2.25 -1.15
N ALA A 138 3.55 1.09 -1.79
CA ALA A 138 3.99 -0.13 -1.14
C ALA A 138 4.87 -0.97 -2.06
N TRP A 139 5.76 -1.75 -1.46
CA TRP A 139 6.49 -2.80 -2.16
C TRP A 139 6.01 -4.18 -1.72
N SER A 140 6.21 -5.18 -2.59
CA SER A 140 6.19 -6.58 -2.20
C SER A 140 7.24 -7.38 -2.97
N ARG A 141 7.78 -8.40 -2.31
CA ARG A 141 8.83 -9.29 -2.80
C ARG A 141 8.43 -10.74 -2.57
N VAL A 142 8.40 -11.56 -3.62
CA VAL A 142 8.16 -13.01 -3.55
C VAL A 142 9.44 -13.75 -3.92
N VAL A 143 9.79 -14.77 -3.14
CA VAL A 143 10.93 -15.65 -3.42
C VAL A 143 10.43 -17.05 -3.77
N ARG A 144 10.97 -17.62 -4.84
CA ARG A 144 10.68 -18.97 -5.34
C ARG A 144 11.97 -19.76 -5.53
N ASP A 145 11.92 -21.05 -5.28
CA ASP A 145 13.03 -21.97 -5.54
C ASP A 145 13.36 -22.05 -7.04
N GLY A 146 14.64 -22.10 -7.39
CA GLY A 146 15.09 -22.15 -8.79
C GLY A 146 14.61 -20.98 -9.68
N LYS A 147 14.25 -19.82 -9.11
CA LYS A 147 13.82 -18.61 -9.84
C LYS A 147 14.45 -17.34 -9.24
N LEU A 148 14.51 -16.27 -10.04
CA LEU A 148 14.86 -14.94 -9.55
C LEU A 148 13.74 -14.40 -8.63
N PRO A 149 14.07 -13.64 -7.56
CA PRO A 149 13.05 -12.99 -6.73
C PRO A 149 12.23 -11.98 -7.54
N VAL A 150 10.92 -11.97 -7.33
CA VAL A 150 10.01 -11.02 -7.99
C VAL A 150 9.74 -9.87 -7.02
N VAL A 151 10.08 -8.65 -7.43
CA VAL A 151 9.74 -7.42 -6.70
C VAL A 151 8.68 -6.62 -7.47
N VAL A 152 7.75 -6.02 -6.73
CA VAL A 152 6.77 -5.05 -7.22
C VAL A 152 6.82 -3.81 -6.34
N TRP A 153 6.75 -2.65 -6.98
CA TRP A 153 6.46 -1.36 -6.38
C TRP A 153 5.13 -0.85 -6.93
N LEU A 154 4.25 -0.33 -6.08
CA LEU A 154 3.00 0.35 -6.45
C LEU A 154 2.95 1.75 -5.83
N ASP A 155 2.82 2.78 -6.65
CA ASP A 155 2.61 4.16 -6.20
C ASP A 155 1.19 4.37 -5.67
N PHE A 156 1.08 4.92 -4.45
CA PHE A 156 -0.21 5.09 -3.77
C PHE A 156 -1.17 5.99 -4.55
N SER A 157 -0.64 7.06 -5.17
CA SER A 157 -1.41 8.02 -5.98
C SER A 157 -2.05 7.39 -7.22
N GLY A 158 -1.46 6.33 -7.78
CA GLY A 158 -2.01 5.60 -8.93
C GLY A 158 -3.02 4.50 -8.57
N TYR A 159 -3.09 4.09 -7.30
CA TYR A 159 -3.93 2.97 -6.83
C TYR A 159 -5.04 3.38 -5.86
N VAL A 160 -4.95 4.57 -5.23
CA VAL A 160 -5.92 5.01 -4.22
C VAL A 160 -7.31 5.25 -4.83
N GLN A 161 -8.30 4.49 -4.38
CA GLN A 161 -9.68 4.62 -4.83
C GLN A 161 -10.52 5.48 -3.87
N GLN A 162 -11.49 6.23 -4.41
CA GLN A 162 -12.41 7.07 -3.64
C GLN A 162 -13.52 6.23 -2.97
N THR A 163 -13.13 5.35 -2.04
CA THR A 163 -14.05 4.44 -1.32
C THR A 163 -13.83 4.52 0.19
N PRO A 164 -14.86 4.21 1.03
CA PRO A 164 -14.72 4.27 2.50
C PRO A 164 -13.62 3.37 3.06
N LEU A 165 -13.31 2.24 2.40
CA LEU A 165 -12.28 1.31 2.87
C LEU A 165 -10.87 1.86 2.64
N TRP A 166 -10.60 2.43 1.46
CA TRP A 166 -9.36 3.13 1.15
C TRP A 166 -9.17 4.38 2.01
N ALA A 167 -10.25 5.10 2.34
CA ALA A 167 -10.18 6.23 3.27
C ALA A 167 -9.88 5.82 4.73
N LYS A 168 -10.35 4.63 5.17
CA LYS A 168 -10.20 4.16 6.55
C LYS A 168 -8.88 3.42 6.82
N ILE A 169 -8.39 2.62 5.87
CA ILE A 169 -7.18 1.78 6.02
C ILE A 169 -6.26 1.82 4.78
N PRO A 170 -5.87 3.02 4.29
CA PRO A 170 -5.15 3.18 3.01
C PRO A 170 -3.86 2.35 2.95
N THR A 171 -3.08 2.35 4.04
CA THR A 171 -1.85 1.58 4.25
C THR A 171 -2.04 0.09 3.96
N THR A 172 -3.11 -0.50 4.49
CA THR A 172 -3.43 -1.92 4.30
C THR A 172 -3.90 -2.22 2.89
N MET A 173 -4.59 -1.28 2.23
CA MET A 173 -5.08 -1.49 0.85
C MET A 173 -3.95 -1.48 -0.17
N ILE A 174 -3.03 -0.51 -0.12
CA ILE A 174 -1.91 -0.47 -1.07
C ILE A 174 -0.95 -1.66 -0.89
N GLU A 175 -0.72 -2.06 0.36
CA GLU A 175 0.14 -3.21 0.69
C GLU A 175 -0.50 -4.55 0.27
N LYS A 176 -1.83 -4.69 0.40
CA LYS A 176 -2.61 -5.81 -0.14
C LYS A 176 -2.48 -5.89 -1.67
N CYS A 177 -2.65 -4.77 -2.38
CA CYS A 177 -2.48 -4.73 -3.83
C CYS A 177 -1.04 -5.11 -4.24
N ALA A 178 -0.02 -4.62 -3.51
CA ALA A 178 1.37 -4.96 -3.78
C ALA A 178 1.64 -6.47 -3.62
N ARG A 179 1.13 -7.11 -2.56
CA ARG A 179 1.21 -8.56 -2.36
C ARG A 179 0.58 -9.34 -3.52
N VAL A 180 -0.64 -8.97 -3.90
CA VAL A 180 -1.37 -9.64 -5.00
C VAL A 180 -0.62 -9.46 -6.32
N ALA A 181 -0.25 -8.24 -6.69
CA ALA A 181 0.53 -7.98 -7.91
C ALA A 181 1.87 -8.74 -7.95
N ALA A 182 2.56 -8.87 -6.80
CA ALA A 182 3.79 -9.68 -6.71
C ALA A 182 3.49 -11.18 -6.87
N LEU A 183 2.44 -11.72 -6.27
CA LEU A 183 1.98 -13.10 -6.49
C LEU A 183 1.59 -13.34 -7.96
N ARG A 184 0.88 -12.41 -8.61
CA ARG A 184 0.50 -12.49 -10.04
C ARG A 184 1.72 -12.56 -10.96
N LYS A 185 2.79 -11.80 -10.68
CA LYS A 185 4.08 -11.90 -11.40
C LYS A 185 4.88 -13.15 -11.03
N ALA A 186 4.84 -13.59 -9.77
CA ALA A 186 5.61 -14.74 -9.29
C ALA A 186 5.04 -16.08 -9.76
N TYR A 187 3.71 -16.23 -9.85
CA TYR A 187 3.03 -17.42 -10.36
C TYR A 187 1.97 -17.07 -11.42
N PRO A 188 2.37 -16.67 -12.65
CA PRO A 188 1.43 -16.22 -13.68
C PRO A 188 0.35 -17.24 -14.05
N GLU A 189 0.68 -18.54 -14.04
CA GLU A 189 -0.25 -19.63 -14.34
C GLU A 189 -1.38 -19.77 -13.30
N ALA A 190 -1.04 -19.68 -12.01
CA ALA A 190 -1.99 -19.85 -10.91
C ALA A 190 -2.74 -18.56 -10.56
N PHE A 191 -2.07 -17.41 -10.65
CA PHE A 191 -2.56 -16.13 -10.13
C PHE A 191 -2.73 -15.04 -11.19
N GLY A 192 -2.16 -15.17 -12.40
CA GLY A 192 -2.07 -14.05 -13.36
C GLY A 192 -3.41 -13.40 -13.75
N GLY A 193 -4.52 -14.17 -13.71
CA GLY A 193 -5.88 -13.68 -13.95
C GLY A 193 -6.69 -13.35 -12.69
N LEU A 194 -6.11 -13.41 -11.49
CA LEU A 194 -6.82 -13.24 -10.21
C LEU A 194 -6.60 -11.85 -9.62
N TYR A 195 -7.45 -10.90 -10.02
CA TYR A 195 -7.43 -9.53 -9.49
C TYR A 195 -8.31 -9.43 -8.23
N VAL A 196 -7.80 -8.80 -7.18
CA VAL A 196 -8.62 -8.48 -6.00
C VAL A 196 -9.40 -7.18 -6.24
N ARG A 197 -10.52 -7.00 -5.53
CA ARG A 197 -11.41 -5.82 -5.67
C ARG A 197 -10.66 -4.49 -5.56
N GLU A 198 -9.63 -4.43 -4.73
CA GLU A 198 -8.83 -3.22 -4.50
C GLU A 198 -7.86 -2.86 -5.65
N GLU A 199 -7.65 -3.76 -6.62
CA GLU A 199 -6.91 -3.47 -7.86
C GLU A 199 -7.83 -2.99 -9.01
N MET A 200 -9.15 -3.18 -8.91
CA MET A 200 -10.13 -2.87 -9.97
C MET A 200 -10.78 -1.50 -9.75
N PRO A 201 -11.06 -0.70 -10.81
CA PRO A 201 -11.68 0.62 -10.67
C PRO A 201 -13.07 0.57 -10.03
N ALA A 202 -13.31 1.35 -8.97
CA ALA A 202 -14.63 1.45 -8.34
C ALA A 202 -15.73 1.93 -9.31
N GLU A 203 -15.39 2.71 -10.34
CA GLU A 203 -16.36 3.29 -11.29
C GLU A 203 -16.92 2.27 -12.29
N GLU A 204 -16.35 1.06 -12.38
CA GLU A 204 -16.92 -0.08 -13.13
C GLU A 204 -18.03 -0.81 -12.33
N TYR A 205 -18.16 -0.53 -11.02
CA TYR A 205 -18.91 -1.33 -10.06
C TYR A 205 -19.74 -0.46 -9.10
N ASP A 206 -20.90 0.02 -9.57
CA ASP A 206 -21.74 0.94 -8.79
C ASP A 206 -22.33 0.26 -7.54
N ALA A 207 -21.80 0.64 -6.38
CA ALA A 207 -22.09 0.07 -5.07
C ALA A 207 -23.32 0.72 -4.43
N HIS A 208 -24.48 0.62 -5.11
CA HIS A 208 -25.76 0.89 -4.48
C HIS A 208 -26.09 -0.23 -3.47
N ASP A 209 -26.16 0.13 -2.19
CA ASP A 209 -26.42 -0.80 -1.08
C ASP A 209 -27.75 -1.56 -1.26
N GLU A 210 -27.66 -2.87 -1.48
CA GLU A 210 -28.65 -3.80 -0.97
C GLU A 210 -28.35 -4.04 0.52
N PRO A 211 -29.32 -3.96 1.44
CA PRO A 211 -29.05 -4.06 2.87
C PRO A 211 -28.43 -5.44 3.19
N ALA A 212 -27.17 -5.41 3.63
CA ALA A 212 -26.39 -6.63 3.86
C ALA A 212 -27.14 -7.60 4.80
N PRO A 213 -27.27 -8.89 4.44
CA PRO A 213 -27.84 -9.89 5.34
C PRO A 213 -27.00 -9.92 6.61
N ALA A 214 -27.66 -9.85 7.78
CA ALA A 214 -27.01 -9.61 9.06
C ALA A 214 -26.03 -10.73 9.46
N SER A 215 -24.77 -10.60 9.03
CA SER A 215 -23.74 -11.61 9.16
C SER A 215 -22.57 -11.12 10.01
N GLY A 216 -22.59 -11.48 11.29
CA GLY A 216 -21.44 -11.48 12.20
C GLY A 216 -20.63 -10.18 12.27
N SER A 217 -21.00 -9.30 13.20
CA SER A 217 -20.08 -8.28 13.70
C SER A 217 -18.80 -8.94 14.21
N TYR A 218 -17.66 -8.65 13.59
CA TYR A 218 -16.36 -9.02 14.15
C TYR A 218 -16.08 -8.08 15.34
N GLU A 219 -16.52 -8.47 16.54
CA GLU A 219 -15.97 -7.84 17.74
C GLU A 219 -14.50 -8.24 17.84
N VAL A 220 -13.62 -7.25 17.67
CA VAL A 220 -12.21 -7.39 18.05
C VAL A 220 -12.16 -7.47 19.57
N LEU A 221 -12.09 -8.70 20.09
CA LEU A 221 -11.93 -9.01 21.51
C LEU A 221 -10.70 -8.29 22.07
N GLY A 222 -10.93 -7.15 22.73
CA GLY A 222 -9.87 -6.32 23.34
C GLY A 222 -10.14 -4.81 23.36
N SER A 223 -11.03 -4.28 22.52
CA SER A 223 -11.19 -2.82 22.37
C SER A 223 -12.31 -2.19 23.21
N LYS A 224 -12.15 -2.18 24.54
CA LYS A 224 -12.88 -1.27 25.46
C LYS A 224 -11.88 -0.61 26.42
N PRO A 225 -11.64 0.71 26.36
CA PRO A 225 -10.67 1.38 27.24
C PRO A 225 -11.25 1.58 28.65
N GLY A 226 -11.05 0.58 29.52
CA GLY A 226 -11.32 0.66 30.96
C GLY A 226 -10.02 0.84 31.77
N PRO A 227 -10.03 1.60 32.88
CA PRO A 227 -8.82 1.89 33.67
C PRO A 227 -8.42 0.70 34.56
N VAL A 228 -7.69 -0.27 33.99
CA VAL A 228 -7.15 -1.42 34.73
C VAL A 228 -5.81 -1.09 35.40
N LYS A 229 -5.81 -0.98 36.74
CA LYS A 229 -4.57 -0.99 37.54
C LYS A 229 -4.01 -2.41 37.58
N ALA A 230 -2.99 -2.69 36.79
CA ALA A 230 -2.27 -3.96 36.83
C ALA A 230 -1.23 -3.96 37.96
N SER A 231 -1.55 -4.62 39.08
CA SER A 231 -0.55 -4.99 40.08
C SER A 231 0.16 -6.27 39.65
N PHE A 232 1.42 -6.17 39.25
CA PHE A 232 2.27 -7.34 38.99
C PHE A 232 2.96 -7.80 40.28
N PRO A 233 3.05 -9.11 40.56
CA PRO A 233 3.90 -9.62 41.63
C PRO A 233 5.37 -9.44 41.25
N THR A 234 6.16 -8.86 42.15
CA THR A 234 7.59 -8.59 41.94
C THR A 234 8.38 -9.90 41.80
N LEU A 235 9.05 -10.11 40.67
CA LEU A 235 10.09 -11.14 40.55
C LEU A 235 11.30 -10.80 41.43
N ALA A 236 11.87 -11.80 42.10
CA ALA A 236 13.11 -11.64 42.85
C ALA A 236 14.30 -11.33 41.91
N PRO A 237 15.28 -10.52 42.34
CA PRO A 237 16.44 -10.15 41.52
C PRO A 237 17.38 -11.35 41.29
N ALA A 238 17.99 -11.41 40.10
CA ALA A 238 19.02 -12.39 39.76
C ALA A 238 20.38 -12.04 40.41
N PRO A 239 21.25 -13.03 40.66
CA PRO A 239 22.56 -12.81 41.29
C PRO A 239 23.57 -12.07 40.41
N SER A 240 24.61 -11.52 41.05
CA SER A 240 25.63 -10.67 40.45
C SER A 240 26.67 -11.44 39.61
N PRO A 241 27.33 -10.86 38.57
CA PRO A 241 28.22 -11.58 37.65
C PRO A 241 29.53 -12.17 38.22
N ALA A 242 29.72 -12.20 39.54
CA ALA A 242 30.99 -12.57 40.18
C ALA A 242 31.24 -14.08 40.35
N GLU A 243 30.19 -14.92 40.25
CA GLU A 243 30.28 -16.36 40.56
C GLU A 243 30.31 -17.28 39.32
N ALA A 244 29.98 -16.77 38.14
CA ALA A 244 30.00 -17.54 36.89
C ALA A 244 31.42 -17.94 36.43
N THR A 245 32.45 -17.22 36.89
CA THR A 245 33.84 -17.39 36.43
C THR A 245 34.55 -18.64 36.97
N LYS A 246 34.03 -19.30 38.01
CA LYS A 246 34.63 -20.53 38.57
C LYS A 246 34.10 -21.84 37.99
N ALA A 247 33.04 -21.80 37.16
CA ALA A 247 32.40 -23.01 36.62
C ALA A 247 32.99 -23.48 35.27
N VAL A 248 33.85 -22.69 34.62
CA VAL A 248 34.32 -22.93 33.24
C VAL A 248 35.77 -23.45 33.18
N GLU A 249 36.53 -23.34 34.27
CA GLU A 249 37.98 -23.60 34.29
C GLU A 249 38.37 -25.09 34.44
N MET A 250 37.41 -25.99 34.72
CA MET A 250 37.66 -27.43 34.93
C MET A 250 37.24 -28.33 33.74
N ALA A 251 37.45 -27.89 32.49
CA ALA A 251 37.02 -28.68 31.32
C ALA A 251 37.84 -28.50 30.01
N ARG A 252 39.18 -28.40 30.04
CA ARG A 252 39.99 -28.55 28.79
C ARG A 252 41.49 -28.81 28.96
N THR A 253 42.04 -29.70 28.13
CA THR A 253 43.46 -29.85 27.73
C THR A 253 43.58 -31.08 26.78
N PRO A 254 44.58 -31.15 25.87
CA PRO A 254 44.96 -30.15 24.87
C PRO A 254 45.05 -30.77 23.44
N GLU A 255 45.88 -30.17 22.56
CA GLU A 255 46.14 -30.50 21.14
C GLU A 255 45.00 -30.10 20.14
N LYS A 256 45.29 -29.61 18.92
CA LYS A 256 46.59 -29.41 18.22
C LYS A 256 46.63 -28.13 17.37
N GLU A 257 47.85 -27.61 17.22
CA GLU A 257 48.36 -26.58 16.30
C GLU A 257 48.30 -27.02 14.82
N GLU A 258 48.32 -26.17 13.78
CA GLU A 258 48.50 -24.70 13.69
C GLU A 258 47.13 -24.00 13.36
N ALA A 259 46.89 -22.96 12.55
CA ALA A 259 47.69 -22.10 11.65
C ALA A 259 47.15 -20.66 11.55
N ARG A 260 47.86 -19.74 10.86
CA ARG A 260 47.36 -18.37 10.52
C ARG A 260 47.64 -17.94 9.08
N LEU A 261 46.79 -17.06 8.55
CA LEU A 261 47.11 -16.16 7.44
C LEU A 261 46.45 -14.80 7.67
N ASP A 262 47.24 -13.85 8.18
CA ASP A 262 46.88 -12.44 8.29
C ASP A 262 47.17 -11.70 6.97
N VAL A 263 46.33 -10.73 6.58
CA VAL A 263 46.61 -9.78 5.49
C VAL A 263 46.18 -8.38 5.93
N ASP A 264 47.15 -7.48 6.08
CA ASP A 264 46.97 -6.12 6.60
C ASP A 264 47.85 -5.13 5.81
N VAL A 265 47.22 -4.25 5.02
CA VAL A 265 47.86 -3.21 4.19
C VAL A 265 46.80 -2.14 3.79
N PRO A 266 47.17 -0.87 3.52
CA PRO A 266 46.97 0.14 4.56
C PRO A 266 46.26 1.43 4.10
N LEU A 267 46.01 2.35 5.05
CA LEU A 267 45.44 3.68 4.81
C LEU A 267 46.50 4.79 4.95
N ALA A 268 46.77 5.54 3.86
CA ALA A 268 47.49 6.83 3.87
C ALA A 268 47.42 7.51 2.48
N PRO A 269 47.64 8.84 2.36
CA PRO A 269 47.53 9.92 3.34
C PRO A 269 46.56 11.05 2.89
N ALA A 270 46.41 12.10 3.72
CA ALA A 270 45.69 13.33 3.35
C ALA A 270 46.63 14.39 2.73
N THR A 271 46.06 15.33 1.97
CA THR A 271 46.74 16.53 1.44
C THR A 271 45.91 17.79 1.79
N THR A 272 46.59 18.91 2.03
CA THR A 272 46.06 19.98 2.91
C THR A 272 45.80 21.31 2.20
N VAL A 273 44.55 21.78 2.28
CA VAL A 273 44.07 23.20 2.26
C VAL A 273 44.47 24.14 1.11
N ALA A 274 43.43 24.72 0.50
CA ALA A 274 43.43 26.13 0.10
C ALA A 274 42.08 26.78 0.47
N ALA A 275 42.10 27.95 1.11
CA ALA A 275 40.94 28.85 1.22
C ALA A 275 40.94 29.82 0.00
N VAL A 276 39.97 30.70 -0.29
CA VAL A 276 39.02 31.55 0.48
C VAL A 276 37.91 32.00 -0.51
N PRO A 277 36.86 32.77 -0.13
CA PRO A 277 36.28 33.06 1.19
C PRO A 277 34.77 32.71 1.28
N VAL A 278 34.16 32.91 2.45
CA VAL A 278 32.70 32.82 2.63
C VAL A 278 32.07 34.22 2.51
N SER A 279 31.08 34.37 1.62
CA SER A 279 30.19 35.54 1.56
C SER A 279 28.77 35.14 1.96
N GLN A 280 28.32 35.55 3.14
CA GLN A 280 26.95 35.30 3.61
C GLN A 280 25.98 36.31 2.99
N THR A 281 24.91 35.82 2.38
CA THR A 281 23.75 36.62 1.94
C THR A 281 22.51 35.79 2.24
N PRO A 282 21.47 36.34 2.89
CA PRO A 282 20.37 35.52 3.42
C PRO A 282 19.54 34.87 2.30
N GLU A 283 19.30 33.57 2.43
CA GLU A 283 18.46 32.84 1.48
C GLU A 283 17.01 33.32 1.55
N ARG A 284 16.50 33.83 0.43
CA ARG A 284 15.05 34.03 0.25
C ARG A 284 14.41 32.67 0.01
N SER A 285 13.46 32.30 0.86
CA SER A 285 12.68 31.06 0.73
C SER A 285 12.01 30.98 -0.65
N LYS A 286 12.18 29.85 -1.33
CA LYS A 286 11.49 29.58 -2.60
C LYS A 286 10.03 29.23 -2.31
N THR A 287 9.14 30.22 -2.38
CA THR A 287 7.70 29.97 -2.48
C THR A 287 7.41 29.14 -3.74
N SER A 288 6.64 28.06 -3.59
CA SER A 288 6.15 27.29 -4.72
C SER A 288 5.06 28.09 -5.44
N ALA A 289 5.30 28.50 -6.68
CA ALA A 289 4.32 29.25 -7.46
C ALA A 289 3.00 28.47 -7.61
N VAL A 290 1.89 29.11 -7.25
CA VAL A 290 0.55 28.53 -7.37
C VAL A 290 0.16 28.52 -8.86
N VAL A 291 -0.57 27.50 -9.30
CA VAL A 291 -1.05 27.36 -10.69
C VAL A 291 -2.58 27.41 -10.71
N VAL A 292 -3.14 28.17 -11.66
CA VAL A 292 -4.60 28.25 -11.84
C VAL A 292 -5.13 26.96 -12.48
N ALA A 293 -6.13 26.31 -11.86
CA ALA A 293 -6.63 25.00 -12.31
C ALA A 293 -7.86 25.06 -13.25
N PHE A 294 -8.46 26.24 -13.43
CA PHE A 294 -9.76 26.46 -14.09
C PHE A 294 -9.83 27.83 -14.82
N GLY A 295 -10.94 28.10 -15.50
CA GLY A 295 -11.14 29.39 -16.20
C GLY A 295 -10.21 29.61 -17.41
N PRO A 296 -10.20 30.84 -17.97
CA PRO A 296 -9.37 31.18 -19.14
C PRO A 296 -7.86 31.14 -18.87
N HIS A 297 -7.45 31.33 -17.62
CA HIS A 297 -6.05 31.44 -17.20
C HIS A 297 -5.45 30.10 -16.74
N LYS A 298 -6.18 29.00 -16.94
CA LYS A 298 -5.78 27.64 -16.54
C LYS A 298 -4.40 27.27 -17.06
N GLY A 299 -3.53 26.85 -16.14
CA GLY A 299 -2.17 26.39 -16.44
C GLY A 299 -1.09 27.48 -16.31
N LYS A 300 -1.46 28.76 -16.28
CA LYS A 300 -0.55 29.85 -15.89
C LYS A 300 -0.20 29.73 -14.40
N THR A 301 1.02 30.06 -14.02
CA THR A 301 1.35 30.36 -12.61
C THR A 301 0.73 31.71 -12.20
N THR A 302 0.53 31.93 -10.91
CA THR A 302 0.13 33.26 -10.40
C THR A 302 1.13 34.33 -10.79
N SER A 303 2.43 34.02 -10.83
CA SER A 303 3.50 34.95 -11.25
C SER A 303 3.42 35.38 -12.72
N GLU A 304 2.60 34.75 -13.55
CA GLU A 304 2.31 35.14 -14.95
C GLU A 304 1.02 35.98 -15.08
N LEU A 305 0.35 36.28 -13.97
CA LEU A 305 -0.92 37.01 -13.93
C LEU A 305 -0.76 38.40 -13.31
N SER A 306 -1.34 39.39 -13.99
CA SER A 306 -1.66 40.67 -13.38
C SER A 306 -2.67 40.52 -12.24
N ASP A 307 -2.72 41.50 -11.34
CA ASP A 307 -3.59 41.44 -10.17
C ASP A 307 -5.09 41.52 -10.56
N ASP A 308 -5.40 42.21 -11.67
CA ASP A 308 -6.73 42.24 -12.27
C ASP A 308 -7.15 40.85 -12.81
N GLU A 309 -6.30 40.18 -13.62
CA GLU A 309 -6.56 38.80 -14.10
C GLU A 309 -6.71 37.79 -12.95
N LEU A 310 -5.97 38.00 -11.85
CA LEU A 310 -6.04 37.16 -10.66
C LEU A 310 -7.38 37.36 -9.92
N SER A 311 -7.85 38.60 -9.79
CA SER A 311 -9.18 38.91 -9.23
C SER A 311 -10.30 38.31 -10.08
N GLU A 312 -10.30 38.52 -11.40
CA GLU A 312 -11.30 37.94 -12.31
C GLU A 312 -11.33 36.39 -12.22
N THR A 313 -10.17 35.76 -12.02
CA THR A 313 -10.07 34.32 -11.80
C THR A 313 -10.68 33.89 -10.46
N ILE A 314 -10.49 34.65 -9.39
CA ILE A 314 -11.08 34.40 -8.06
C ILE A 314 -12.61 34.58 -8.08
N ASP A 315 -13.12 35.63 -8.72
CA ASP A 315 -14.55 35.90 -8.84
C ASP A 315 -15.28 34.81 -9.66
N LEU A 316 -14.66 34.36 -10.76
CA LEU A 316 -15.16 33.23 -11.55
C LEU A 316 -15.25 31.93 -10.71
N ALA A 317 -14.29 31.70 -9.80
CA ALA A 317 -14.34 30.55 -8.91
C ALA A 317 -15.55 30.63 -7.94
N HIS A 318 -15.76 31.80 -7.36
CA HIS A 318 -16.90 32.06 -6.48
C HIS A 318 -18.25 31.88 -7.21
N GLU A 319 -18.39 32.43 -8.43
CA GLU A 319 -19.61 32.24 -9.24
C GLU A 319 -19.90 30.76 -9.48
N LYS A 320 -18.93 29.99 -10.00
CA LYS A 320 -19.13 28.56 -10.31
C LYS A 320 -19.41 27.73 -9.04
N LEU A 321 -18.78 28.07 -7.92
CA LEU A 321 -19.03 27.40 -6.64
C LEU A 321 -20.41 27.74 -6.04
N MET A 322 -20.98 28.91 -6.34
CA MET A 322 -22.37 29.26 -5.99
C MET A 322 -23.39 28.55 -6.90
N GLU A 323 -23.13 28.44 -8.21
CA GLU A 323 -23.99 27.69 -9.14
C GLU A 323 -24.07 26.19 -8.80
N GLN A 324 -22.93 25.55 -8.50
CA GLN A 324 -22.84 24.10 -8.37
C GLN A 324 -22.03 23.64 -7.13
N PRO A 325 -22.44 24.00 -5.90
CA PRO A 325 -21.67 23.77 -4.67
C PRO A 325 -21.39 22.30 -4.34
N ARG A 326 -22.09 21.35 -4.99
CA ARG A 326 -21.99 19.90 -4.82
C ARG A 326 -21.44 19.14 -6.05
N ALA A 327 -20.94 19.82 -7.08
CA ALA A 327 -20.33 19.14 -8.24
C ALA A 327 -19.05 18.38 -7.86
N ARG A 328 -18.73 17.29 -8.60
CA ARG A 328 -17.51 16.46 -8.36
C ARG A 328 -16.21 17.27 -8.35
N TRP A 329 -16.15 18.37 -9.11
CA TRP A 329 -14.99 19.29 -9.18
C TRP A 329 -14.96 20.37 -8.08
N ALA A 330 -16.07 20.60 -7.37
CA ALA A 330 -16.20 21.73 -6.43
C ALA A 330 -15.29 21.63 -5.19
N LYS A 331 -14.74 20.45 -4.87
CA LYS A 331 -13.71 20.32 -3.83
C LYS A 331 -12.37 20.88 -4.31
N ALA A 332 -11.88 20.40 -5.46
CA ALA A 332 -10.62 20.84 -6.03
C ALA A 332 -10.63 22.33 -6.42
N MET A 333 -11.77 22.87 -6.85
CA MET A 333 -11.88 24.31 -7.13
C MET A 333 -11.76 25.16 -5.85
N ARG A 334 -12.34 24.73 -4.71
CA ARG A 334 -12.13 25.41 -3.41
C ARG A 334 -10.66 25.33 -2.96
N GLU A 335 -10.05 24.15 -3.10
CA GLU A 335 -8.65 23.92 -2.72
C GLU A 335 -7.68 24.77 -3.56
N ASN A 336 -8.00 25.05 -4.83
CA ASN A 336 -7.22 25.96 -5.67
C ASN A 336 -7.54 27.43 -5.39
N LEU A 337 -8.81 27.78 -5.17
CA LEU A 337 -9.26 29.13 -4.81
C LEU A 337 -8.54 29.67 -3.57
N THR A 338 -8.50 28.90 -2.46
CA THR A 338 -7.80 29.31 -1.24
C THR A 338 -6.30 29.51 -1.43
N ALA A 339 -5.68 28.86 -2.42
CA ALA A 339 -4.28 29.11 -2.77
C ALA A 339 -4.08 30.41 -3.59
N LEU A 340 -5.07 30.82 -4.39
CA LEU A 340 -5.07 32.09 -5.12
C LEU A 340 -5.42 33.29 -4.21
N GLU A 341 -6.32 33.09 -3.25
CA GLU A 341 -6.65 34.07 -2.20
C GLU A 341 -5.41 34.37 -1.34
N ALA A 342 -4.69 33.34 -0.87
CA ALA A 342 -3.47 33.50 -0.09
C ALA A 342 -2.32 34.18 -0.86
N GLU A 343 -2.18 33.93 -2.16
CA GLU A 343 -1.25 34.68 -3.03
C GLU A 343 -1.66 36.16 -3.10
N THR A 344 -2.96 36.45 -3.23
CA THR A 344 -3.49 37.83 -3.30
C THR A 344 -3.24 38.59 -2.00
N GLU A 345 -3.43 37.94 -0.85
CA GLU A 345 -3.05 38.51 0.46
C GLU A 345 -1.55 38.80 0.55
N LEU A 346 -0.68 37.91 0.04
CA LEU A 346 0.77 38.12 0.02
C LEU A 346 1.19 39.29 -0.89
N ARG A 347 0.48 39.53 -2.00
CA ARG A 347 0.70 40.71 -2.86
C ARG A 347 0.29 42.00 -2.16
N CYS A 348 -0.89 42.02 -1.54
CA CYS A 348 -1.36 43.16 -0.75
C CYS A 348 -0.46 43.49 0.46
N GLN A 349 0.27 42.51 1.00
CA GLN A 349 1.24 42.70 2.08
C GLN A 349 2.64 43.15 1.60
N ALA A 350 2.93 43.11 0.30
CA ALA A 350 4.22 43.51 -0.27
C ALA A 350 4.18 44.98 -0.74
N PRO A 351 4.75 45.95 0.00
CA PRO A 351 4.78 47.34 -0.44
C PRO A 351 5.59 47.47 -1.73
N SER A 352 5.02 48.17 -2.72
CA SER A 352 5.58 48.29 -4.07
C SER A 352 6.96 48.96 -4.04
N SER A 353 7.99 48.24 -4.48
CA SER A 353 9.38 48.69 -4.39
C SER A 353 9.76 49.66 -5.54
N LYS A 354 9.02 50.78 -5.66
CA LYS A 354 9.26 51.84 -6.65
C LYS A 354 9.58 53.22 -6.06
N ASP A 355 9.09 53.57 -4.87
CA ASP A 355 9.26 54.92 -4.30
C ASP A 355 10.57 55.11 -3.48
N ARG A 356 11.70 54.58 -3.97
CA ARG A 356 13.04 54.78 -3.37
C ARG A 356 14.18 54.95 -4.38
N ALA A 357 13.98 55.79 -5.40
CA ALA A 357 15.05 56.41 -6.17
C ALA A 357 14.56 57.73 -6.78
N GLY A 358 15.03 58.90 -6.30
CA GLY A 358 14.42 60.16 -6.76
C GLY A 358 14.91 61.51 -6.22
N THR A 359 15.93 61.61 -5.36
CA THR A 359 16.58 62.91 -5.10
C THR A 359 17.99 62.72 -4.53
N ASN A 360 18.99 63.24 -5.23
CA ASN A 360 20.39 63.30 -4.80
C ASN A 360 20.74 64.78 -4.54
N PRO A 361 21.64 65.13 -3.61
CA PRO A 361 21.99 66.52 -3.31
C PRO A 361 22.98 67.14 -4.31
N GLU A 362 23.37 68.38 -4.02
CA GLU A 362 24.40 69.24 -4.66
C GLU A 362 23.99 70.01 -5.92
N ALA A 363 23.41 71.20 -5.68
CA ALA A 363 23.80 72.47 -6.30
C ALA A 363 23.57 73.61 -5.28
#